data_AF-A0A4V3AWL8-F1
#
_entry.id   AF-A0A4V3AWL8-F1
#
_cell.length_a   1.000
_cell.length_b   1.000
_cell.length_c   1.000
_cell.angle_alpha   90.00
_cell.angle_beta   90.00
_cell.angle_gamma   90.00
#
_symmetry.space_group_name_H-M   'P 1'
#
loop_
_entity.id
_entity.type
_entity.pdbx_description
1 polymer ?
#
loop_
_entity_poly.entity_id
_entity_poly.type
_entity_poly.pdbx_seq_one_letter_code
_entity_poly.pdbx_strand_id
1 'polypeptide(L)'
;MGLSLREMLFLPPEVDDLAKSVHAMSENHANSADFYRGLVKVSTWEGSAAATAKDSILAAAKHHDATAADLKTAASSMDRCETESQKVSNMARALLNFAAQVPQVEVNMDTNAVVPPDLSLYTPEVAQKLSEKVADLEAQIADSVAASDVVDSDLAKAMSLISGVPVRPAPQAPPPALPPLAPGQSRNLGPVAGTGAVPGIPGIGAADLGEPVQLPDGHWVQIFGDSFRDPKVGGPDNPHFPSVAVPVTFDKQGRPHYGLPLTGPDGKSNLLFPLPKNDQLPLDKLPKGFDINNYKYTLPAGSFQANGKSYMMVVATDGHLQPIGGSWMVEVNNDPAKGWQMIPGSYRAWDSVPAPTKDEPWRVQGVHGNPPSQISAYQGSDGKVHIAADSFDRSRGITMYQVDNPADAWDRSKWRPLLGDGTYGDAGQLSRAEISQGNRFGELSFREVEGRPVLSGFNQSTFGTEVRVGDESNPARIFDGRPTVVAPGGRWEDNIPGQYPQNYGGYIMPGSTLNNLNVLISQWNTTTNDTYTVEQFQVNPNR
;
A
#
# COMPACT_ATOMS: atom_id res chain seq x y z
N MET A 1 -23.50 -7.91 -8.82
CA MET A 1 -24.27 -6.67 -9.03
C MET A 1 -24.32 -6.01 -7.69
N GLY A 2 -23.95 -4.73 -7.59
CA GLY A 2 -24.14 -3.98 -6.34
C GLY A 2 -25.63 -3.78 -6.06
N LEU A 3 -25.96 -3.35 -4.84
CA LEU A 3 -27.34 -3.17 -4.42
C LEU A 3 -28.07 -2.18 -5.33
N SER A 4 -29.31 -2.48 -5.64
CA SER A 4 -30.23 -1.54 -6.28
C SER A 4 -30.59 -0.41 -5.31
N LEU A 5 -30.93 0.77 -5.83
CA LEU A 5 -31.43 1.89 -5.02
C LEU A 5 -32.66 1.46 -4.20
N ARG A 6 -33.48 0.54 -4.74
CA ARG A 6 -34.58 -0.07 -3.99
C ARG A 6 -34.06 -0.83 -2.77
N GLU A 7 -33.12 -1.76 -2.95
CA GLU A 7 -32.55 -2.53 -1.84
C GLU A 7 -31.88 -1.64 -0.80
N MET A 8 -31.14 -0.61 -1.20
CA MET A 8 -30.53 0.36 -0.27
C MET A 8 -31.55 1.05 0.65
N LEU A 9 -32.77 1.30 0.17
CA LEU A 9 -33.81 1.93 0.97
C LEU A 9 -34.40 0.99 2.04
N PHE A 10 -34.45 -0.32 1.75
CA PHE A 10 -35.09 -1.32 2.60
C PHE A 10 -34.12 -2.12 3.47
N LEU A 11 -32.81 -2.07 3.17
CA LEU A 11 -31.79 -2.83 3.89
C LEU A 11 -31.63 -2.47 5.39
N PRO A 12 -31.71 -1.20 5.84
CA PRO A 12 -31.42 -0.85 7.24
C PRO A 12 -32.19 -1.64 8.30
N PRO A 13 -33.54 -1.79 8.25
CA PRO A 13 -34.26 -2.58 9.25
C PRO A 13 -33.87 -4.06 9.26
N GLU A 14 -33.51 -4.64 8.10
CA GLU A 14 -33.09 -6.04 8.02
C GLU A 14 -31.72 -6.26 8.66
N VAL A 15 -30.80 -5.31 8.47
CA VAL A 15 -29.47 -5.35 9.07
C VAL A 15 -29.53 -5.14 10.58
N ASP A 16 -30.37 -4.23 11.07
CA ASP A 16 -30.61 -4.00 12.49
C ASP A 16 -31.17 -5.25 13.20
N ASP A 17 -32.19 -5.89 12.63
CA ASP A 17 -32.76 -7.14 13.18
C ASP A 17 -31.73 -8.28 13.23
N LEU A 18 -30.88 -8.37 12.21
CA LEU A 18 -29.80 -9.35 12.15
C LEU A 18 -28.70 -9.03 13.19
N ALA A 19 -28.32 -7.75 13.34
CA ALA A 19 -27.34 -7.31 14.33
C ALA A 19 -27.78 -7.69 15.76
N LYS A 20 -29.03 -7.37 16.11
CA LYS A 20 -29.64 -7.74 17.40
C LYS A 20 -29.60 -9.25 17.64
N SER A 21 -29.89 -10.04 16.61
CA SER A 21 -29.86 -11.51 16.69
C SER A 21 -28.45 -12.03 16.98
N VAL A 22 -27.42 -11.43 16.37
CA VAL A 22 -26.01 -11.83 16.57
C VAL A 22 -25.51 -11.45 17.96
N HIS A 23 -25.87 -10.26 18.46
CA HIS A 23 -25.60 -9.87 19.85
C HIS A 23 -26.24 -10.85 20.83
N ALA A 24 -27.52 -11.19 20.65
CA ALA A 24 -28.21 -12.16 21.50
C ALA A 24 -27.57 -13.56 21.47
N MET A 25 -27.11 -14.02 20.29
CA MET A 25 -26.37 -15.29 20.20
C MET A 25 -25.04 -15.25 20.96
N SER A 26 -24.28 -14.16 20.83
CA SER A 26 -23.03 -13.96 21.58
C SER A 26 -23.26 -14.06 23.09
N GLU A 27 -24.25 -13.33 23.61
CA GLU A 27 -24.62 -13.33 25.03
C GLU A 27 -25.04 -14.73 25.51
N ASN A 28 -25.83 -15.46 24.72
CA ASN A 28 -26.25 -16.81 25.06
C ASN A 28 -25.07 -17.79 25.15
N HIS A 29 -24.07 -17.67 24.28
CA HIS A 29 -22.84 -18.47 24.36
C HIS A 29 -22.02 -18.12 25.60
N ALA A 30 -21.87 -16.83 25.92
CA ALA A 30 -21.20 -16.39 27.16
C ALA A 30 -21.89 -16.92 28.42
N ASN A 31 -23.22 -16.81 28.49
CA ASN A 31 -24.03 -17.33 29.59
C ASN A 31 -23.90 -18.87 29.73
N SER A 32 -23.83 -19.58 28.60
CA SER A 32 -23.62 -21.03 28.59
C SER A 32 -22.25 -21.41 29.15
N ALA A 33 -21.18 -20.68 28.79
CA ALA A 33 -19.84 -20.91 29.34
C ALA A 33 -19.82 -20.75 30.87
N ASP A 34 -20.47 -19.70 31.39
CA ASP A 34 -20.60 -19.47 32.83
C ASP A 34 -21.41 -20.55 33.54
N PHE A 35 -22.50 -21.02 32.93
CA PHE A 35 -23.27 -22.15 33.44
C PHE A 35 -22.39 -23.41 33.60
N TYR A 36 -21.62 -23.78 32.57
CA TYR A 36 -20.72 -24.94 32.63
C TYR A 36 -19.64 -24.80 33.71
N ARG A 37 -19.03 -23.62 33.87
CA ARG A 37 -18.09 -23.35 34.97
C ARG A 37 -18.78 -23.48 36.33
N GLY A 38 -20.02 -23.00 36.43
CA GLY A 38 -20.87 -23.14 37.61
C GLY A 38 -21.07 -24.59 38.03
N LEU A 39 -21.36 -25.49 37.08
CA LEU A 39 -21.53 -26.93 37.34
C LEU A 39 -20.28 -27.57 37.97
N VAL A 40 -19.09 -27.20 37.49
CA VAL A 40 -17.82 -27.70 38.06
C VAL A 40 -17.63 -27.20 39.49
N LYS A 41 -17.95 -25.92 39.74
CA LYS A 41 -17.78 -25.28 41.04
C LYS A 41 -18.67 -25.88 42.13
N VAL A 42 -19.90 -26.28 41.79
CA VAL A 42 -20.87 -26.85 42.74
C VAL A 42 -20.78 -28.38 42.87
N SER A 43 -19.98 -29.03 42.03
CA SER A 43 -19.89 -30.50 41.99
C SER A 43 -19.10 -31.06 43.17
N THR A 44 -19.76 -31.89 43.98
CA THR A 44 -19.15 -32.65 45.08
C THR A 44 -18.61 -34.02 44.65
N TRP A 45 -18.62 -34.33 43.34
CA TRP A 45 -18.15 -35.62 42.82
C TRP A 45 -16.62 -35.68 42.75
N GLU A 46 -16.03 -36.77 43.25
CA GLU A 46 -14.59 -36.99 43.35
C GLU A 46 -14.13 -38.32 42.72
N GLY A 47 -12.82 -38.46 42.50
CA GLY A 47 -12.19 -39.60 41.82
C GLY A 47 -11.81 -39.30 40.36
N SER A 48 -11.08 -40.23 39.72
CA SER A 48 -10.52 -40.01 38.37
C SER A 48 -11.59 -39.77 37.30
N ALA A 49 -12.72 -40.48 37.36
CA ALA A 49 -13.85 -40.25 36.46
C ALA A 49 -14.47 -38.85 36.63
N ALA A 50 -14.54 -38.35 37.87
CA ALA A 50 -15.03 -37.01 38.17
C ALA A 50 -14.07 -35.93 37.64
N ALA A 51 -12.76 -36.14 37.75
CA ALA A 51 -11.75 -35.24 37.18
C ALA A 51 -11.89 -35.14 35.66
N THR A 52 -11.97 -36.28 34.95
CA THR A 52 -12.19 -36.30 33.50
C THR A 52 -13.49 -35.63 33.08
N ALA A 53 -14.58 -35.81 33.84
CA ALA A 53 -15.85 -35.15 33.58
C ALA A 53 -15.77 -33.63 33.77
N LYS A 54 -15.11 -33.16 34.84
CA LYS A 54 -14.89 -31.73 35.10
C LYS A 54 -14.04 -31.09 34.00
N ASP A 55 -12.97 -31.77 33.56
CA ASP A 55 -12.14 -31.30 32.44
C ASP A 55 -12.93 -31.19 31.14
N SER A 56 -13.80 -32.17 30.86
CA SER A 56 -14.67 -32.16 29.67
C SER A 56 -15.68 -31.02 29.70
N ILE A 57 -16.26 -30.73 30.87
CA ILE A 57 -17.17 -29.58 31.07
C ILE A 57 -16.42 -28.25 30.88
N LEU A 58 -15.19 -28.14 31.40
CA LEU A 58 -14.37 -26.94 31.20
C LEU A 58 -13.94 -26.76 29.73
N ALA A 59 -13.73 -27.86 29.00
CA ALA A 59 -13.48 -27.81 27.55
C ALA A 59 -14.72 -27.28 26.79
N ALA A 60 -15.93 -27.72 27.17
CA ALA A 60 -17.17 -27.19 26.62
C ALA A 60 -17.34 -25.68 26.92
N ALA A 61 -17.04 -25.25 28.16
CA ALA A 61 -17.04 -23.82 28.52
C ALA A 61 -16.08 -23.01 27.63
N LYS A 62 -14.85 -23.49 27.42
CA LYS A 62 -13.87 -22.84 26.53
C LYS A 62 -14.34 -22.75 25.08
N HIS A 63 -15.03 -23.77 24.58
CA HIS A 63 -15.60 -23.73 23.24
C HIS A 63 -16.68 -22.64 23.14
N HIS A 64 -17.57 -22.55 24.14
CA HIS A 64 -18.57 -21.49 24.20
C HIS A 64 -17.93 -20.09 24.29
N ASP A 65 -16.84 -19.90 25.04
CA ASP A 65 -16.10 -18.64 25.09
C ASP A 65 -15.54 -18.24 23.71
N ALA A 66 -14.94 -19.20 23.00
CA ALA A 66 -14.38 -18.96 21.67
C ALA A 66 -15.49 -18.55 20.68
N THR A 67 -16.62 -19.27 20.67
CA THR A 67 -17.77 -18.91 19.84
C THR A 67 -18.36 -17.55 20.22
N ALA A 68 -18.44 -17.20 21.52
CA ALA A 68 -18.90 -15.89 21.96
C ALA A 68 -17.95 -14.77 21.50
N ALA A 69 -16.63 -15.01 21.50
CA ALA A 69 -15.65 -14.04 21.00
C ALA A 69 -15.83 -13.79 19.48
N ASP A 70 -15.97 -14.86 18.69
CA ASP A 70 -16.21 -14.76 17.25
C ASP A 70 -17.54 -14.04 16.93
N LEU A 71 -18.62 -14.39 17.65
CA LEU A 71 -19.91 -13.74 17.51
C LEU A 71 -19.88 -12.28 17.95
N LYS A 72 -19.06 -11.90 18.94
CA LYS A 72 -18.86 -10.50 19.32
C LYS A 72 -18.16 -9.72 18.20
N THR A 73 -17.17 -10.31 17.54
CA THR A 73 -16.53 -9.71 16.35
C THR A 73 -17.51 -9.59 15.18
N ALA A 74 -18.37 -10.59 14.98
CA ALA A 74 -19.43 -10.54 13.98
C ALA A 74 -20.45 -9.44 14.31
N ALA A 75 -20.85 -9.31 15.57
CA ALA A 75 -21.77 -8.29 16.05
C ALA A 75 -21.23 -6.88 15.81
N SER A 76 -19.96 -6.62 16.13
CA SER A 76 -19.33 -5.32 15.82
C SER A 76 -19.26 -5.02 14.31
N SER A 77 -19.13 -6.06 13.48
CA SER A 77 -19.23 -5.89 12.02
C SER A 77 -20.67 -5.59 11.58
N MET A 78 -21.67 -6.20 12.22
CA MET A 78 -23.08 -5.91 11.99
C MET A 78 -23.47 -4.49 12.42
N ASP A 79 -22.93 -3.97 13.53
CA ASP A 79 -23.16 -2.57 13.97
C ASP A 79 -22.63 -1.56 12.95
N ARG A 80 -21.48 -1.86 12.34
CA ARG A 80 -20.94 -1.06 11.22
C ARG A 80 -21.82 -1.18 9.97
N CYS A 81 -22.27 -2.39 9.66
CA CYS A 81 -23.18 -2.64 8.55
C CYS A 81 -24.48 -1.86 8.72
N GLU A 82 -25.03 -1.79 9.94
CA GLU A 82 -26.22 -0.99 10.25
C GLU A 82 -25.97 0.49 9.96
N THR A 83 -24.86 1.03 10.47
CA THR A 83 -24.48 2.44 10.26
C THR A 83 -24.31 2.77 8.78
N GLU A 84 -23.57 1.96 8.03
CA GLU A 84 -23.34 2.19 6.61
C GLU A 84 -24.60 1.91 5.77
N SER A 85 -25.44 0.94 6.15
CA SER A 85 -26.74 0.71 5.50
C SER A 85 -27.65 1.94 5.61
N GLN A 86 -27.65 2.61 6.77
CA GLN A 86 -28.42 3.83 6.98
C GLN A 86 -27.87 4.99 6.13
N LYS A 87 -26.54 5.07 5.98
CA LYS A 87 -25.88 6.06 5.13
C LYS A 87 -26.23 5.85 3.66
N VAL A 88 -26.13 4.63 3.12
CA VAL A 88 -26.49 4.36 1.71
C VAL A 88 -27.99 4.55 1.46
N SER A 89 -28.84 4.23 2.45
CA SER A 89 -30.27 4.56 2.38
C SER A 89 -30.50 6.07 2.29
N ASN A 90 -29.76 6.87 3.06
CA ASN A 90 -29.83 8.33 3.00
C ASN A 90 -29.32 8.89 1.66
N MET A 91 -28.24 8.31 1.11
CA MET A 91 -27.73 8.66 -0.22
C MET A 91 -28.78 8.38 -1.29
N ALA A 92 -29.40 7.19 -1.28
CA ALA A 92 -30.47 6.83 -2.21
C ALA A 92 -31.68 7.79 -2.10
N ARG A 93 -32.08 8.18 -0.88
CA ARG A 93 -33.15 9.19 -0.66
C ARG A 93 -32.77 10.56 -1.21
N ALA A 94 -31.55 11.03 -0.94
CA ALA A 94 -31.07 12.32 -1.42
C ALA A 94 -31.03 12.36 -2.96
N LEU A 95 -30.54 11.29 -3.58
CA LEU A 95 -30.49 11.10 -5.02
C LEU A 95 -31.88 11.13 -5.64
N LEU A 96 -32.83 10.35 -5.12
CA LEU A 96 -34.20 10.33 -5.63
C LEU A 96 -34.92 11.68 -5.43
N ASN A 97 -34.63 12.39 -4.34
CA ASN A 97 -35.12 13.75 -4.14
C ASN A 97 -34.53 14.71 -5.17
N PHE A 98 -33.24 14.62 -5.48
CA PHE A 98 -32.59 15.42 -6.51
C PHE A 98 -33.16 15.13 -7.90
N ALA A 99 -33.34 13.85 -8.24
CA ALA A 99 -33.99 13.40 -9.48
C ALA A 99 -35.39 14.02 -9.66
N ALA A 100 -36.17 14.10 -8.57
CA ALA A 100 -37.52 14.65 -8.55
C ALA A 100 -37.59 16.20 -8.65
N GLN A 101 -36.50 16.92 -8.37
CA GLN A 101 -36.47 18.40 -8.53
C GLN A 101 -36.65 18.80 -9.99
N VAL A 102 -37.24 19.96 -10.27
CA VAL A 102 -37.40 20.47 -11.65
C VAL A 102 -36.05 21.00 -12.19
N PRO A 103 -35.62 20.64 -13.41
CA PRO A 103 -36.29 19.72 -14.34
C PRO A 103 -36.14 18.25 -13.89
N GLN A 104 -37.25 17.52 -13.88
CA GLN A 104 -37.31 16.15 -13.37
C GLN A 104 -36.57 15.19 -14.31
N VAL A 105 -35.83 14.25 -13.72
CA VAL A 105 -35.18 13.15 -14.44
C VAL A 105 -35.61 11.84 -13.77
N GLU A 106 -36.04 10.86 -14.56
CA GLU A 106 -36.48 9.57 -14.05
C GLU A 106 -35.28 8.66 -13.76
N VAL A 107 -35.33 7.94 -12.64
CA VAL A 107 -34.31 6.95 -12.24
C VAL A 107 -35.02 5.64 -11.94
N ASN A 108 -34.59 4.56 -12.61
CA ASN A 108 -35.08 3.23 -12.34
C ASN A 108 -34.38 2.66 -11.10
N MET A 109 -35.13 2.56 -10.00
CA MET A 109 -34.62 2.10 -8.71
C MET A 109 -34.22 0.62 -8.66
N ASP A 110 -34.67 -0.19 -9.62
CA ASP A 110 -34.37 -1.62 -9.68
C ASP A 110 -33.10 -1.90 -10.49
N THR A 111 -32.82 -1.07 -11.50
CA THR A 111 -31.66 -1.26 -12.40
C THR A 111 -30.56 -0.21 -12.19
N ASN A 112 -30.75 0.74 -11.28
CA ASN A 112 -29.86 1.88 -11.06
C ASN A 112 -29.61 2.72 -12.34
N ALA A 113 -30.55 2.71 -13.28
CA ALA A 113 -30.38 3.41 -14.55
C ALA A 113 -31.09 4.76 -14.53
N VAL A 114 -30.40 5.81 -14.97
CA VAL A 114 -31.04 7.09 -15.28
C VAL A 114 -31.73 6.96 -16.64
N VAL A 115 -33.00 7.36 -16.72
CA VAL A 115 -33.77 7.35 -17.97
C VAL A 115 -33.50 8.68 -18.69
N PRO A 116 -32.83 8.68 -19.86
CA PRO A 116 -32.48 9.93 -20.53
C PRO A 116 -33.74 10.66 -21.00
N PRO A 117 -33.91 11.95 -20.67
CA PRO A 117 -35.03 12.75 -21.16
C PRO A 117 -34.86 13.07 -22.66
N ASP A 118 -35.97 13.16 -23.40
CA ASP A 118 -35.95 13.58 -24.80
C ASP A 118 -35.62 15.09 -24.89
N LEU A 119 -34.35 15.38 -25.16
CA LEU A 119 -33.82 16.74 -25.22
C LEU A 119 -34.42 17.57 -26.37
N SER A 120 -35.03 16.95 -27.38
CA SER A 120 -35.65 17.67 -28.51
C SER A 120 -36.89 18.45 -28.12
N LEU A 121 -37.46 18.16 -26.95
CA LEU A 121 -38.65 18.81 -26.41
C LEU A 121 -38.35 20.10 -25.63
N TYR A 122 -37.08 20.49 -25.50
CA TYR A 122 -36.63 21.57 -24.62
C TYR A 122 -35.80 22.64 -25.36
N THR A 123 -35.73 23.86 -24.80
CA THR A 123 -34.81 24.89 -25.31
C THR A 123 -33.35 24.48 -25.07
N PRO A 124 -32.37 24.99 -25.84
CA PRO A 124 -30.96 24.64 -25.67
C PRO A 124 -30.45 24.79 -24.23
N GLU A 125 -30.91 25.82 -23.51
CA GLU A 125 -30.52 26.09 -22.13
C GLU A 125 -31.08 25.06 -21.15
N VAL A 126 -32.30 24.56 -21.39
CA VAL A 126 -32.93 23.53 -20.56
C VAL A 126 -32.37 22.15 -20.90
N ALA A 127 -32.10 21.89 -22.18
CA ALA A 127 -31.45 20.66 -22.64
C ALA A 127 -30.05 20.50 -22.04
N GLN A 128 -29.26 21.58 -21.96
CA GLN A 128 -27.96 21.57 -21.29
C GLN A 128 -28.09 21.22 -19.81
N LYS A 129 -28.99 21.89 -19.08
CA LYS A 129 -29.24 21.61 -17.65
C LYS A 129 -29.70 20.18 -17.39
N LEU A 130 -30.53 19.62 -18.27
CA LEU A 130 -30.95 18.22 -18.19
C LEU A 130 -29.78 17.27 -18.41
N SER A 131 -28.89 17.54 -19.38
CA SER A 131 -27.70 16.75 -19.63
C SER A 131 -26.72 16.77 -18.45
N GLU A 132 -26.48 17.94 -17.85
CA GLU A 132 -25.64 18.08 -16.65
C GLU A 132 -26.24 17.32 -15.46
N LYS A 133 -27.56 17.41 -15.28
CA LYS A 133 -28.28 16.70 -14.22
C LYS A 133 -28.27 15.17 -14.40
N VAL A 134 -28.37 14.67 -15.63
CA VAL A 134 -28.24 13.23 -15.93
C VAL A 134 -26.84 12.74 -15.54
N ALA A 135 -25.79 13.47 -15.93
CA ALA A 135 -24.42 13.09 -15.59
C ALA A 135 -24.17 13.10 -14.07
N ASP A 136 -24.72 14.10 -13.36
CA ASP A 136 -24.63 14.17 -11.90
C ASP A 136 -25.39 13.02 -11.21
N LEU A 137 -26.58 12.68 -11.69
CA LEU A 137 -27.33 11.51 -11.20
C LEU A 137 -26.56 10.21 -11.45
N GLU A 138 -25.97 10.02 -12.63
CA GLU A 138 -25.15 8.84 -12.94
C GLU A 138 -23.93 8.73 -12.00
N ALA A 139 -23.27 9.85 -11.70
CA ALA A 139 -22.17 9.91 -10.74
C ALA A 139 -22.63 9.57 -9.31
N GLN A 140 -23.71 10.20 -8.84
CA GLN A 140 -24.27 9.91 -7.51
C GLN A 140 -24.75 8.46 -7.37
N ILE A 141 -25.28 7.85 -8.44
CA ILE A 141 -25.64 6.44 -8.46
C ILE A 141 -24.37 5.59 -8.32
N ALA A 142 -23.32 5.89 -9.08
CA ALA A 142 -22.06 5.16 -8.99
C ALA A 142 -21.46 5.23 -7.57
N ASP A 143 -21.48 6.42 -6.95
CA ASP A 143 -21.03 6.62 -5.57
C ASP A 143 -21.88 5.84 -4.56
N SER A 144 -23.21 5.83 -4.74
CA SER A 144 -24.13 5.07 -3.88
C SER A 144 -23.91 3.57 -4.00
N VAL A 145 -23.70 3.06 -5.22
CA VAL A 145 -23.39 1.65 -5.49
C VAL A 145 -22.05 1.26 -4.86
N ALA A 146 -21.01 2.07 -5.06
CA ALA A 146 -19.70 1.84 -4.46
C ALA A 146 -19.76 1.84 -2.92
N ALA A 147 -20.52 2.76 -2.33
CA ALA A 147 -20.76 2.78 -0.89
C ALA A 147 -21.54 1.54 -0.42
N SER A 148 -22.49 1.04 -1.23
CA SER A 148 -23.26 -0.17 -0.93
C SER A 148 -22.43 -1.46 -0.98
N ASP A 149 -21.36 -1.49 -1.78
CA ASP A 149 -20.43 -2.63 -1.83
C ASP A 149 -19.68 -2.80 -0.49
N VAL A 150 -19.48 -1.70 0.26
CA VAL A 150 -18.92 -1.76 1.63
C VAL A 150 -19.89 -2.47 2.57
N VAL A 151 -21.20 -2.15 2.47
CA VAL A 151 -22.26 -2.79 3.27
C VAL A 151 -22.33 -4.29 2.97
N ASP A 152 -22.32 -4.66 1.68
CA ASP A 152 -22.33 -6.07 1.25
C ASP A 152 -21.09 -6.83 1.74
N SER A 153 -19.91 -6.23 1.63
CA SER A 153 -18.64 -6.81 2.11
C SER A 153 -18.64 -7.06 3.62
N ASP A 154 -19.09 -6.08 4.41
CA ASP A 154 -19.14 -6.20 5.86
C ASP A 154 -20.22 -7.19 6.33
N LEU A 155 -21.36 -7.22 5.63
CA LEU A 155 -22.39 -8.24 5.83
C LEU A 155 -21.84 -9.64 5.53
N ALA A 156 -21.12 -9.82 4.42
CA ALA A 156 -20.52 -11.10 4.04
C ALA A 156 -19.47 -11.57 5.06
N LYS A 157 -18.64 -10.66 5.59
CA LYS A 157 -17.69 -10.97 6.67
C LYS A 157 -18.41 -11.41 7.94
N ALA A 158 -19.44 -10.66 8.36
CA ALA A 158 -20.24 -11.02 9.52
C ALA A 158 -20.88 -12.40 9.34
N MET A 159 -21.47 -12.68 8.18
CA MET A 159 -22.09 -13.98 7.88
C MET A 159 -21.08 -15.13 7.85
N SER A 160 -19.84 -14.89 7.40
CA SER A 160 -18.79 -15.91 7.43
C SER A 160 -18.39 -16.28 8.85
N LEU A 161 -18.27 -15.29 9.74
CA LEU A 161 -18.00 -15.50 11.17
C LEU A 161 -19.15 -16.23 11.87
N ILE A 162 -20.40 -15.92 11.51
CA ILE A 162 -21.60 -16.56 12.11
C ILE A 162 -21.79 -17.99 11.63
N SER A 163 -21.59 -18.25 10.33
CA SER A 163 -21.90 -19.55 9.71
C SER A 163 -20.72 -20.53 9.71
N GLY A 164 -19.49 -20.06 9.91
CA GLY A 164 -18.27 -20.87 9.74
C GLY A 164 -18.00 -21.28 8.28
N VAL A 165 -18.78 -20.76 7.33
CA VAL A 165 -18.60 -21.01 5.89
C VAL A 165 -17.70 -19.92 5.31
N PRO A 166 -16.61 -20.28 4.59
CA PRO A 166 -15.76 -19.30 3.93
C PRO A 166 -16.56 -18.56 2.83
N VAL A 167 -16.37 -17.23 2.75
CA VAL A 167 -17.02 -16.37 1.76
C VAL A 167 -16.76 -16.93 0.35
N ARG A 168 -17.83 -17.28 -0.36
CA ARG A 168 -17.74 -17.51 -1.82
C ARG A 168 -17.91 -16.15 -2.50
N PRO A 169 -17.02 -15.75 -3.42
CA PRO A 169 -17.23 -14.54 -4.20
C PRO A 169 -18.55 -14.69 -4.97
N ALA A 170 -19.45 -13.71 -4.85
CA ALA A 170 -20.59 -13.62 -5.75
C ALA A 170 -20.07 -13.54 -7.21
N PRO A 171 -20.75 -14.14 -8.20
CA PRO A 171 -20.46 -13.86 -9.59
C PRO A 171 -20.70 -12.37 -9.84
N GLN A 172 -19.63 -11.59 -9.84
CA GLN A 172 -19.69 -10.19 -10.23
C GLN A 172 -19.96 -10.14 -11.73
N ALA A 173 -21.05 -9.48 -12.13
CA ALA A 173 -21.07 -8.85 -13.45
C ALA A 173 -19.82 -7.96 -13.51
N PRO A 174 -19.02 -8.03 -14.59
CA PRO A 174 -17.82 -7.22 -14.67
C PRO A 174 -18.21 -5.76 -14.46
N PRO A 175 -17.49 -5.01 -13.61
CA PRO A 175 -17.75 -3.57 -13.47
C PRO A 175 -17.74 -2.94 -14.87
N PRO A 176 -18.55 -1.89 -15.12
CA PRO A 176 -18.46 -1.15 -16.36
C PRO A 176 -16.99 -0.85 -16.62
N ALA A 177 -16.50 -1.24 -17.80
CA ALA A 177 -15.10 -1.02 -18.13
C ALA A 177 -14.83 0.49 -18.03
N LEU A 178 -13.99 0.84 -17.07
CA LEU A 178 -13.50 2.21 -16.88
C LEU A 178 -13.01 2.75 -18.24
N PRO A 179 -13.38 3.97 -18.66
CA PRO A 179 -12.98 4.49 -19.95
C PRO A 179 -11.45 4.58 -20.02
N PRO A 180 -10.84 4.25 -21.18
CA PRO A 180 -9.40 4.25 -21.35
C PRO A 180 -8.82 5.64 -21.11
N LEU A 181 -7.62 5.69 -20.53
CA LEU A 181 -6.89 6.93 -20.28
C LEU A 181 -6.23 7.43 -21.58
N ALA A 182 -6.29 8.73 -21.84
CA ALA A 182 -5.47 9.35 -22.89
C ALA A 182 -3.99 9.45 -22.44
N PRO A 183 -3.03 9.57 -23.37
CA PRO A 183 -1.62 9.78 -23.01
C PRO A 183 -1.43 10.98 -22.10
N GLY A 184 -0.62 10.80 -21.06
CA GLY A 184 -0.38 11.78 -20.00
C GLY A 184 -1.44 11.82 -18.90
N GLN A 185 -2.44 10.93 -18.91
CA GLN A 185 -3.47 10.88 -17.86
C GLN A 185 -3.19 9.78 -16.83
N SER A 186 -3.66 10.03 -15.60
CA SER A 186 -3.73 9.08 -14.51
C SER A 186 -5.14 9.03 -13.92
N ARG A 187 -5.45 7.94 -13.22
CA ARG A 187 -6.67 7.78 -12.41
C ARG A 187 -6.33 7.01 -11.14
N ASN A 188 -6.74 7.55 -10.00
CA ASN A 188 -6.66 6.83 -8.73
C ASN A 188 -7.77 5.77 -8.66
N LEU A 189 -7.41 4.55 -8.31
CA LEU A 189 -8.29 3.40 -8.10
C LEU A 189 -8.53 3.12 -6.61
N GLY A 190 -8.05 4.01 -5.75
CA GLY A 190 -8.25 4.00 -4.31
C GLY A 190 -7.23 3.15 -3.54
N PRO A 191 -7.42 3.05 -2.22
CA PRO A 191 -6.52 2.35 -1.33
C PRO A 191 -6.50 0.84 -1.60
N VAL A 192 -5.30 0.28 -1.53
CA VAL A 192 -5.04 -1.15 -1.66
C VAL A 192 -4.32 -1.72 -0.42
N ALA A 193 -3.58 -0.91 0.32
CA ALA A 193 -3.00 -1.28 1.62
C ALA A 193 -3.04 -0.11 2.61
N GLY A 194 -2.94 -0.41 3.91
CA GLY A 194 -2.97 0.60 4.96
C GLY A 194 -4.37 1.20 5.19
N THR A 195 -4.42 2.44 5.68
CA THR A 195 -5.66 3.08 6.11
C THR A 195 -6.69 3.12 4.96
N GLY A 196 -7.91 2.65 5.21
CA GLY A 196 -9.01 2.68 4.24
C GLY A 196 -9.00 1.57 3.18
N ALA A 197 -7.99 0.69 3.14
CA ALA A 197 -7.94 -0.40 2.17
C ALA A 197 -8.90 -1.55 2.51
N VAL A 198 -9.72 -1.97 1.53
CA VAL A 198 -10.66 -3.09 1.68
C VAL A 198 -10.68 -3.96 0.40
N PRO A 199 -10.27 -5.25 0.49
CA PRO A 199 -9.46 -5.82 1.56
C PRO A 199 -8.08 -5.14 1.60
N GLY A 200 -7.56 -4.88 2.79
CA GLY A 200 -6.18 -4.44 3.01
C GLY A 200 -5.24 -5.62 3.34
N ILE A 201 -4.07 -5.32 3.91
CA ILE A 201 -3.15 -6.34 4.39
C ILE A 201 -3.72 -6.97 5.68
N PRO A 202 -3.91 -8.30 5.76
CA PRO A 202 -4.36 -8.95 6.98
C PRO A 202 -3.48 -8.62 8.21
N GLY A 203 -4.08 -8.00 9.22
CA GLY A 203 -3.40 -7.68 10.49
C GLY A 203 -2.53 -6.41 10.48
N ILE A 204 -2.53 -5.65 9.38
CA ILE A 204 -1.86 -4.36 9.24
C ILE A 204 -2.89 -3.31 8.79
N GLY A 205 -3.18 -2.35 9.65
CA GLY A 205 -4.17 -1.30 9.41
C GLY A 205 -3.59 -0.06 8.73
N ALA A 206 -2.27 0.13 8.80
CA ALA A 206 -1.57 1.29 8.25
C ALA A 206 -0.22 0.85 7.70
N ALA A 207 0.13 1.29 6.48
CA ALA A 207 1.33 0.84 5.77
C ALA A 207 1.74 1.86 4.72
N ASP A 208 3.01 1.82 4.34
CA ASP A 208 3.52 2.61 3.23
C ASP A 208 4.46 1.87 2.29
N LEU A 209 4.82 2.56 1.20
CA LEU A 209 5.60 2.06 0.09
C LEU A 209 4.87 0.95 -0.67
N GLY A 210 5.26 -0.30 -0.44
CA GLY A 210 4.79 -1.44 -1.19
C GLY A 210 5.55 -1.57 -2.50
N GLU A 211 6.82 -1.95 -2.45
CA GLU A 211 7.62 -2.27 -3.64
C GLU A 211 7.44 -3.75 -4.04
N PRO A 212 7.13 -4.08 -5.32
CA PRO A 212 6.89 -5.46 -5.71
C PRO A 212 8.21 -6.16 -6.03
N VAL A 213 8.46 -7.27 -5.34
CA VAL A 213 9.67 -8.09 -5.44
C VAL A 213 9.29 -9.54 -5.74
N GLN A 214 9.96 -10.14 -6.73
CA GLN A 214 9.78 -11.55 -7.04
C GLN A 214 10.77 -12.40 -6.26
N LEU A 215 10.28 -13.43 -5.60
CA LEU A 215 11.08 -14.44 -4.92
C LEU A 215 11.69 -15.42 -5.94
N PRO A 216 12.80 -16.11 -5.60
CA PRO A 216 13.42 -17.10 -6.48
C PRO A 216 12.51 -18.23 -6.97
N ASP A 217 11.45 -18.58 -6.22
CA ASP A 217 10.45 -19.58 -6.66
C ASP A 217 9.38 -19.04 -7.62
N GLY A 218 9.45 -17.74 -7.97
CA GLY A 218 8.55 -17.07 -8.89
C GLY A 218 7.35 -16.40 -8.22
N HIS A 219 7.09 -16.64 -6.93
CA HIS A 219 6.03 -15.94 -6.19
C HIS A 219 6.39 -14.48 -5.97
N TRP A 220 5.37 -13.63 -5.82
CA TRP A 220 5.56 -12.22 -5.53
C TRP A 220 5.32 -11.92 -4.06
N VAL A 221 6.15 -11.03 -3.53
CA VAL A 221 5.91 -10.33 -2.26
C VAL A 221 5.90 -8.83 -2.52
N GLN A 222 5.08 -8.11 -1.76
CA GLN A 222 5.15 -6.68 -1.66
C GLN A 222 5.96 -6.33 -0.40
N ILE A 223 6.96 -5.47 -0.55
CA ILE A 223 7.79 -4.99 0.55
C ILE A 223 7.30 -3.61 0.98
N PHE A 224 6.67 -3.54 2.14
CA PHE A 224 6.23 -2.30 2.77
C PHE A 224 7.32 -1.77 3.70
N GLY A 225 7.33 -0.45 3.89
CA GLY A 225 8.17 0.21 4.89
C GLY A 225 7.55 0.12 6.28
N ASP A 226 7.62 1.23 7.02
CA ASP A 226 7.01 1.33 8.34
C ASP A 226 5.52 0.98 8.23
N SER A 227 5.07 0.08 9.09
CA SER A 227 3.70 -0.43 9.07
C SER A 227 3.21 -0.66 10.50
N PHE A 228 1.89 -0.57 10.70
CA PHE A 228 1.26 -0.63 12.01
C PHE A 228 0.01 -1.49 11.97
N ARG A 229 -0.29 -2.14 13.10
CA ARG A 229 -1.51 -2.96 13.23
C ARG A 229 -2.76 -2.10 13.19
N ASP A 230 -2.75 -0.98 13.90
CA ASP A 230 -3.88 -0.05 13.93
C ASP A 230 -3.88 0.81 12.65
N PRO A 231 -5.03 1.40 12.26
CA PRO A 231 -5.16 2.17 11.03
C PRO A 231 -4.55 3.58 11.09
N LYS A 232 -3.46 3.75 11.84
CA LYS A 232 -2.72 5.00 12.05
C LYS A 232 -1.27 4.74 12.44
N VAL A 233 -0.42 5.76 12.31
CA VAL A 233 0.98 5.71 12.75
C VAL A 233 1.07 5.83 14.28
N GLY A 234 1.77 4.87 14.90
CA GLY A 234 2.10 4.88 16.32
C GLY A 234 0.90 4.72 17.28
N GLY A 235 1.16 4.91 18.57
CA GLY A 235 0.19 4.75 19.66
C GLY A 235 0.65 3.74 20.72
N PRO A 236 0.12 3.84 21.96
CA PRO A 236 0.38 2.83 22.98
C PRO A 236 -0.16 1.48 22.51
N ASP A 237 0.64 0.42 22.67
CA ASP A 237 0.29 -0.96 22.32
C ASP A 237 0.02 -1.22 20.82
N ASN A 238 0.28 -0.27 19.91
CA ASN A 238 0.19 -0.47 18.47
C ASN A 238 1.50 -1.08 17.93
N PRO A 239 1.53 -2.38 17.55
CA PRO A 239 2.75 -3.01 17.08
C PRO A 239 3.25 -2.37 15.78
N HIS A 240 4.48 -1.88 15.83
CA HIS A 240 5.22 -1.34 14.69
C HIS A 240 5.98 -2.44 13.97
N PHE A 241 5.98 -2.39 12.65
CA PHE A 241 6.77 -3.24 11.77
C PHE A 241 7.68 -2.33 10.92
N PRO A 242 9.01 -2.37 11.08
CA PRO A 242 9.91 -1.50 10.32
C PRO A 242 9.90 -1.77 8.83
N SER A 243 9.72 -3.04 8.45
CA SER A 243 9.54 -3.44 7.06
C SER A 243 8.80 -4.76 7.01
N VAL A 244 7.88 -4.89 6.06
CA VAL A 244 7.01 -6.07 5.98
C VAL A 244 7.07 -6.69 4.61
N ALA A 245 7.37 -7.99 4.56
CA ALA A 245 7.17 -8.80 3.36
C ALA A 245 5.78 -9.43 3.41
N VAL A 246 4.94 -9.09 2.43
CA VAL A 246 3.56 -9.59 2.34
C VAL A 246 3.40 -10.37 1.03
N PRO A 247 2.95 -11.64 1.05
CA PRO A 247 2.66 -12.38 -0.16
C PRO A 247 1.57 -11.65 -0.94
N VAL A 248 1.75 -11.53 -2.26
CA VAL A 248 0.81 -10.80 -3.11
C VAL A 248 0.52 -11.56 -4.39
N THR A 249 -0.74 -11.53 -4.80
CA THR A 249 -1.17 -11.92 -6.16
C THR A 249 -1.83 -10.73 -6.83
N PHE A 250 -1.85 -10.72 -8.15
CA PHE A 250 -2.46 -9.63 -8.92
C PHE A 250 -3.62 -10.19 -9.74
N ASP A 251 -4.76 -9.49 -9.72
CA ASP A 251 -5.85 -9.83 -10.62
C ASP A 251 -5.60 -9.36 -12.06
N LYS A 252 -6.59 -9.56 -12.94
CA LYS A 252 -6.47 -9.22 -14.37
C LYS A 252 -6.28 -7.73 -14.62
N GLN A 253 -6.67 -6.88 -13.68
CA GLN A 253 -6.53 -5.43 -13.74
C GLN A 253 -5.21 -4.98 -13.10
N GLY A 254 -4.46 -5.91 -12.52
CA GLY A 254 -3.21 -5.64 -11.82
C GLY A 254 -3.41 -5.15 -10.38
N ARG A 255 -4.63 -5.25 -9.82
CA ARG A 255 -4.87 -4.88 -8.42
C ARG A 255 -4.29 -5.96 -7.50
N PRO A 256 -3.53 -5.57 -6.46
CA PRO A 256 -2.91 -6.50 -5.54
C PRO A 256 -3.92 -7.12 -4.55
N HIS A 257 -3.70 -8.40 -4.23
CA HIS A 257 -4.43 -9.17 -3.22
C HIS A 257 -3.43 -9.75 -2.24
N TYR A 258 -3.53 -9.33 -0.97
CA TYR A 258 -2.52 -9.60 0.05
C TYR A 258 -2.84 -10.83 0.90
N GLY A 259 -1.81 -11.66 1.14
CA GLY A 259 -1.83 -12.73 2.13
C GLY A 259 -1.39 -12.26 3.51
N LEU A 260 -1.27 -13.19 4.46
CA LEU A 260 -0.74 -12.89 5.79
C LEU A 260 0.72 -12.41 5.69
N PRO A 261 1.12 -11.37 6.44
CA PRO A 261 2.51 -10.95 6.55
C PRO A 261 3.45 -12.11 6.90
N LEU A 262 4.59 -12.20 6.20
CA LEU A 262 5.62 -13.22 6.46
C LEU A 262 6.58 -12.80 7.59
N THR A 263 6.66 -11.50 7.86
CA THR A 263 7.56 -10.92 8.86
C THR A 263 6.79 -10.26 10.00
N GLY A 264 7.43 -10.17 11.16
CA GLY A 264 6.83 -9.74 12.41
C GLY A 264 7.17 -8.30 12.80
N PRO A 265 6.50 -7.77 13.84
CA PRO A 265 6.75 -6.44 14.36
C PRO A 265 8.08 -6.39 15.14
N ASP A 266 8.45 -5.18 15.56
CA ASP A 266 9.59 -4.91 16.45
C ASP A 266 9.64 -5.84 17.67
N GLY A 267 10.87 -6.16 18.08
CA GLY A 267 11.13 -7.03 19.23
C GLY A 267 10.83 -8.51 18.99
N LYS A 268 10.41 -8.91 17.77
CA LYS A 268 10.34 -10.30 17.34
C LYS A 268 11.59 -10.72 16.56
N SER A 269 11.84 -12.03 16.49
CA SER A 269 13.01 -12.60 15.82
C SER A 269 12.87 -12.72 14.30
N ASN A 270 11.71 -12.42 13.74
CA ASN A 270 11.38 -12.59 12.32
C ASN A 270 11.25 -11.24 11.57
N LEU A 271 12.22 -10.35 11.77
CA LEU A 271 12.33 -9.09 11.04
C LEU A 271 12.80 -9.35 9.59
N LEU A 272 12.31 -8.55 8.64
CA LEU A 272 12.69 -8.70 7.24
C LEU A 272 14.16 -8.36 7.00
N PHE A 273 14.64 -7.25 7.57
CA PHE A 273 16.00 -6.78 7.44
C PHE A 273 16.66 -6.67 8.82
N PRO A 274 17.40 -7.69 9.27
CA PRO A 274 18.19 -7.55 10.48
C PRO A 274 19.34 -6.58 10.25
N LEU A 275 19.70 -5.81 11.29
CA LEU A 275 20.91 -5.01 11.27
C LEU A 275 22.15 -5.92 11.09
N PRO A 276 23.14 -5.52 10.26
CA PRO A 276 24.41 -6.22 10.19
C PRO A 276 25.09 -6.26 11.56
N LYS A 277 25.88 -7.29 11.81
CA LYS A 277 26.72 -7.38 13.00
C LYS A 277 27.99 -6.56 12.81
N ASN A 278 28.53 -6.01 13.89
CA ASN A 278 29.75 -5.18 13.84
C ASN A 278 30.96 -5.90 13.20
N ASP A 279 31.08 -7.23 13.35
CA ASP A 279 32.15 -8.03 12.73
C ASP A 279 31.98 -8.23 11.21
N GLN A 280 30.83 -7.88 10.65
CA GLN A 280 30.55 -7.88 9.21
C GLN A 280 30.84 -6.52 8.56
N LEU A 281 31.14 -5.50 9.35
CA LEU A 281 31.32 -4.12 8.89
C LEU A 281 32.79 -3.81 8.62
N PRO A 282 33.09 -2.91 7.66
CA PRO A 282 34.43 -2.40 7.43
C PRO A 282 34.80 -1.37 8.52
N LEU A 283 34.92 -1.83 9.77
CA LEU A 283 35.09 -0.97 10.96
C LEU A 283 36.31 -0.03 10.85
N ASP A 284 37.33 -0.41 10.09
CA ASP A 284 38.51 0.41 9.79
C ASP A 284 38.19 1.65 8.92
N LYS A 285 37.09 1.61 8.18
CA LYS A 285 36.61 2.68 7.29
C LYS A 285 35.46 3.48 7.89
N LEU A 286 35.00 3.12 9.09
CA LEU A 286 33.90 3.79 9.78
C LEU A 286 34.43 4.77 10.84
N PRO A 287 33.64 5.80 11.23
CA PRO A 287 34.03 6.73 12.29
C PRO A 287 34.42 5.99 13.58
N LYS A 288 35.42 6.50 14.31
CA LYS A 288 35.81 5.93 15.60
C LYS A 288 34.62 5.93 16.56
N GLY A 289 34.34 4.78 17.19
CA GLY A 289 33.19 4.63 18.08
C GLY A 289 31.87 4.33 17.38
N PHE A 290 31.89 4.09 16.07
CA PHE A 290 30.72 3.57 15.34
C PHE A 290 30.27 2.24 15.93
N ASP A 291 28.96 2.13 16.20
CA ASP A 291 28.30 0.90 16.58
C ASP A 291 26.95 0.84 15.88
N ILE A 292 26.76 -0.19 15.05
CA ILE A 292 25.52 -0.37 14.29
C ILE A 292 24.32 -0.60 15.20
N ASN A 293 24.53 -1.07 16.44
CA ASN A 293 23.46 -1.31 17.40
C ASN A 293 22.87 -0.01 17.98
N ASN A 294 23.49 1.15 17.71
CA ASN A 294 22.89 2.45 18.04
C ASN A 294 21.78 2.84 17.05
N TYR A 295 21.69 2.16 15.91
CA TYR A 295 20.59 2.31 14.96
C TYR A 295 19.45 1.37 15.33
N LYS A 296 18.22 1.79 15.09
CA LYS A 296 17.03 1.08 15.59
C LYS A 296 16.23 0.41 14.49
N TYR A 297 16.22 0.99 13.30
CA TYR A 297 15.32 0.56 12.24
C TYR A 297 16.04 0.45 10.91
N THR A 298 15.40 -0.30 10.02
CA THR A 298 15.87 -0.58 8.67
C THR A 298 14.71 -0.39 7.72
N LEU A 299 14.94 0.32 6.62
CA LEU A 299 13.91 0.57 5.61
C LEU A 299 14.33 0.04 4.23
N PRO A 300 13.36 -0.41 3.41
CA PRO A 300 13.62 -0.76 2.02
C PRO A 300 13.99 0.51 1.24
N ALA A 301 15.17 0.51 0.63
CA ALA A 301 15.68 1.63 -0.16
C ALA A 301 15.76 1.29 -1.66
N GLY A 302 14.86 0.41 -2.11
CA GLY A 302 14.68 0.04 -3.51
C GLY A 302 15.25 -1.32 -3.89
N SER A 303 14.70 -1.90 -4.96
CA SER A 303 15.02 -3.24 -5.44
C SER A 303 15.32 -3.29 -6.94
N PHE A 304 15.87 -4.42 -7.38
CA PHE A 304 16.03 -4.76 -8.79
C PHE A 304 16.19 -6.26 -9.01
N GLN A 305 15.99 -6.70 -10.26
CA GLN A 305 16.38 -8.02 -10.73
C GLN A 305 17.57 -7.94 -11.68
N ALA A 306 18.55 -8.81 -11.47
CA ALA A 306 19.70 -8.98 -12.35
C ALA A 306 20.21 -10.42 -12.28
N ASN A 307 20.60 -10.99 -13.43
CA ASN A 307 21.13 -12.34 -13.54
C ASN A 307 20.22 -13.42 -12.90
N GLY A 308 18.91 -13.27 -13.07
CA GLY A 308 17.91 -14.20 -12.50
C GLY A 308 17.80 -14.16 -10.97
N LYS A 309 18.37 -13.14 -10.32
CA LYS A 309 18.28 -12.92 -8.88
C LYS A 309 17.65 -11.57 -8.58
N SER A 310 16.94 -11.49 -7.47
CA SER A 310 16.39 -10.25 -6.93
C SER A 310 17.28 -9.73 -5.80
N TYR A 311 17.53 -8.43 -5.80
CA TYR A 311 18.32 -7.73 -4.79
C TYR A 311 17.54 -6.54 -4.25
N MET A 312 17.80 -6.19 -3.00
CA MET A 312 17.23 -5.01 -2.37
C MET A 312 18.30 -4.23 -1.63
N MET A 313 18.29 -2.90 -1.77
CA MET A 313 19.05 -2.01 -0.92
C MET A 313 18.28 -1.77 0.37
N VAL A 314 18.99 -1.78 1.49
CA VAL A 314 18.44 -1.51 2.81
C VAL A 314 19.25 -0.36 3.42
N VAL A 315 18.58 0.52 4.14
CA VAL A 315 19.21 1.62 4.86
C VAL A 315 18.89 1.56 6.35
N ALA A 316 19.86 1.91 7.19
CA ALA A 316 19.64 2.07 8.62
C ALA A 316 19.10 3.47 8.94
N THR A 317 18.15 3.55 9.87
CA THR A 317 17.55 4.81 10.37
C THR A 317 17.42 4.79 11.91
N ASP A 318 17.18 5.95 12.54
CA ASP A 318 16.81 6.06 13.96
C ASP A 318 15.29 6.19 14.18
N GLY A 319 14.49 6.10 13.12
CA GLY A 319 13.03 6.17 13.18
C GLY A 319 12.46 7.51 12.72
N HIS A 320 13.28 8.39 12.15
CA HIS A 320 12.84 9.67 11.56
C HIS A 320 13.03 9.71 10.05
N LEU A 321 13.05 8.55 9.38
CA LEU A 321 13.19 8.39 7.92
C LEU A 321 14.53 8.87 7.32
N GLN A 322 15.42 9.52 8.09
CA GLN A 322 16.73 9.86 7.59
C GLN A 322 17.69 8.67 7.69
N PRO A 323 18.47 8.41 6.63
CA PRO A 323 19.53 7.43 6.67
C PRO A 323 20.58 7.88 7.68
N ILE A 324 20.92 6.99 8.60
CA ILE A 324 22.01 7.17 9.54
C ILE A 324 22.84 5.90 9.61
N GLY A 325 24.16 6.06 9.59
CA GLY A 325 25.11 4.96 9.66
C GLY A 325 25.48 4.37 8.30
N GLY A 326 24.52 3.90 7.49
CA GLY A 326 24.83 3.36 6.17
C GLY A 326 23.72 2.57 5.47
N SER A 327 24.05 2.11 4.27
CA SER A 327 23.20 1.23 3.45
C SER A 327 23.95 0.00 2.98
N TRP A 328 23.24 -1.08 2.67
CA TRP A 328 23.81 -2.34 2.19
C TRP A 328 22.86 -3.05 1.22
N MET A 329 23.35 -4.08 0.54
CA MET A 329 22.53 -4.94 -0.32
C MET A 329 22.17 -6.23 0.40
N VAL A 330 20.97 -6.74 0.14
CA VAL A 330 20.53 -8.09 0.50
C VAL A 330 20.16 -8.86 -0.76
N GLU A 331 20.41 -10.16 -0.77
CA GLU A 331 19.86 -11.07 -1.79
C GLU A 331 18.51 -11.59 -1.31
N VAL A 332 17.48 -11.41 -2.14
CA VAL A 332 16.12 -11.88 -1.87
C VAL A 332 16.09 -13.40 -1.93
N ASN A 333 15.45 -14.03 -0.95
CA ASN A 333 15.25 -15.47 -0.92
C ASN A 333 13.82 -15.85 -0.48
N ASN A 334 13.46 -17.12 -0.64
CA ASN A 334 12.11 -17.64 -0.38
C ASN A 334 11.70 -17.69 1.10
N ASP A 335 12.54 -17.22 2.04
CA ASP A 335 12.26 -17.26 3.48
C ASP A 335 12.44 -15.88 4.15
N PRO A 336 11.56 -14.91 3.87
CA PRO A 336 11.63 -13.56 4.45
C PRO A 336 11.59 -13.57 5.98
N ALA A 337 10.92 -14.55 6.59
CA ALA A 337 10.79 -14.70 8.03
C ALA A 337 12.13 -14.97 8.75
N LYS A 338 13.15 -15.46 8.03
CA LYS A 338 14.52 -15.63 8.57
C LYS A 338 15.37 -14.38 8.48
N GLY A 339 14.84 -13.30 7.89
CA GLY A 339 15.56 -12.06 7.64
C GLY A 339 16.57 -12.19 6.50
N TRP A 340 16.42 -11.34 5.49
CA TRP A 340 17.37 -11.27 4.39
C TRP A 340 18.66 -10.62 4.85
N GLN A 341 19.73 -11.42 4.84
CA GLN A 341 21.01 -11.01 5.38
C GLN A 341 21.77 -10.10 4.41
N MET A 342 22.55 -9.18 4.97
CA MET A 342 23.48 -8.38 4.20
C MET A 342 24.43 -9.26 3.37
N ILE A 343 24.60 -8.93 2.09
CA ILE A 343 25.66 -9.50 1.26
C ILE A 343 27.01 -8.98 1.79
N PRO A 344 27.96 -9.85 2.17
CA PRO A 344 29.26 -9.42 2.70
C PRO A 344 29.98 -8.41 1.79
N GLY A 345 30.51 -7.33 2.36
CA GLY A 345 31.20 -6.28 1.62
C GLY A 345 30.31 -5.27 0.89
N SER A 346 28.97 -5.44 0.92
CA SER A 346 28.04 -4.51 0.27
C SER A 346 27.77 -3.23 1.08
N TYR A 347 28.10 -3.21 2.38
CA TYR A 347 27.89 -2.06 3.25
C TYR A 347 28.64 -0.81 2.74
N ARG A 348 27.98 0.35 2.80
CA ARG A 348 28.61 1.66 2.61
C ARG A 348 28.11 2.60 3.69
N ALA A 349 29.08 3.30 4.29
CA ALA A 349 28.81 4.27 5.33
C ALA A 349 27.99 5.45 4.80
N TRP A 350 27.22 6.04 5.70
CA TRP A 350 26.47 7.24 5.47
C TRP A 350 26.73 8.24 6.59
N ASP A 351 27.33 9.38 6.23
CA ASP A 351 27.60 10.46 7.17
C ASP A 351 26.48 11.51 7.11
N SER A 352 26.12 12.04 8.26
CA SER A 352 25.08 13.07 8.38
C SER A 352 25.52 14.19 9.30
N VAL A 353 24.97 15.38 9.06
CA VAL A 353 25.15 16.57 9.91
C VAL A 353 23.81 17.04 10.46
N PRO A 354 23.77 17.68 11.65
CA PRO A 354 22.55 18.27 12.17
C PRO A 354 21.95 19.28 11.19
N ALA A 355 20.65 19.13 10.90
CA ALA A 355 19.89 20.01 10.02
C ALA A 355 18.49 20.29 10.63
N PRO A 356 18.41 20.77 11.88
CA PRO A 356 17.16 20.90 12.61
C PRO A 356 16.22 21.92 11.97
N THR A 357 14.92 21.63 11.99
CA THR A 357 13.87 22.61 11.70
C THR A 357 13.16 23.01 13.00
N LYS A 358 12.24 23.98 12.93
CA LYS A 358 11.41 24.36 14.08
C LYS A 358 10.60 23.17 14.62
N ASP A 359 10.07 22.36 13.72
CA ASP A 359 9.16 21.26 14.05
C ASP A 359 9.91 19.91 14.21
N GLU A 360 11.15 19.82 13.70
CA GLU A 360 11.99 18.62 13.76
C GLU A 360 13.41 18.96 14.28
N PRO A 361 13.59 19.19 15.59
CA PRO A 361 14.88 19.54 16.17
C PRO A 361 15.92 18.41 16.15
N TRP A 362 15.49 17.17 15.89
CA TRP A 362 16.35 15.98 15.73
C TRP A 362 16.83 15.76 14.29
N ARG A 363 16.31 16.52 13.32
CA ARG A 363 16.56 16.29 11.89
C ARG A 363 18.05 16.35 11.55
N VAL A 364 18.48 15.40 10.74
CA VAL A 364 19.82 15.36 10.14
C VAL A 364 19.71 15.40 8.62
N GLN A 365 20.83 15.68 7.95
CA GLN A 365 20.93 15.62 6.50
C GLN A 365 22.25 14.97 6.08
N GLY A 366 22.22 14.20 5.00
CA GLY A 366 23.41 13.61 4.39
C GLY A 366 24.44 14.65 3.96
N VAL A 367 25.71 14.33 4.17
CA VAL A 367 26.82 15.16 3.66
C VAL A 367 27.07 14.91 2.17
N HIS A 368 27.57 15.94 1.49
CA HIS A 368 27.97 15.80 0.09
C HIS A 368 29.11 14.79 -0.05
N GLY A 369 29.00 13.88 -1.03
CA GLY A 369 29.99 12.83 -1.28
C GLY A 369 29.64 11.47 -0.68
N ASN A 370 28.55 11.35 0.07
CA ASN A 370 28.02 10.04 0.45
C ASN A 370 27.78 9.16 -0.80
N PRO A 371 27.94 7.83 -0.69
CA PRO A 371 27.47 6.92 -1.73
C PRO A 371 25.93 6.92 -1.81
N PRO A 372 25.33 6.51 -2.93
CA PRO A 372 23.88 6.37 -3.01
C PRO A 372 23.34 5.44 -1.92
N SER A 373 22.24 5.88 -1.31
CA SER A 373 21.55 5.16 -0.24
C SER A 373 20.15 4.68 -0.62
N GLN A 374 19.70 5.00 -1.83
CA GLN A 374 18.47 4.49 -2.43
C GLN A 374 18.70 4.27 -3.94
N ILE A 375 18.08 3.22 -4.48
CA ILE A 375 18.26 2.80 -5.87
C ILE A 375 16.98 2.24 -6.49
N SER A 376 16.95 2.15 -7.81
CA SER A 376 16.15 1.16 -8.52
C SER A 376 16.84 0.82 -9.84
N ALA A 377 16.71 -0.41 -10.31
CA ALA A 377 17.41 -0.85 -11.50
C ALA A 377 16.66 -1.94 -12.26
N TYR A 378 17.08 -2.13 -13.51
CA TYR A 378 16.68 -3.27 -14.31
C TYR A 378 17.85 -3.77 -15.13
N GLN A 379 17.85 -5.08 -15.42
CA GLN A 379 18.67 -5.65 -16.47
C GLN A 379 18.01 -5.39 -17.82
N GLY A 380 18.64 -4.59 -18.66
CA GLY A 380 18.14 -4.25 -19.98
C GLY A 380 18.34 -5.36 -20.99
N SER A 381 17.60 -5.26 -22.09
CA SER A 381 17.77 -6.12 -23.28
C SER A 381 19.18 -6.03 -23.91
N ASP A 382 19.93 -4.96 -23.62
CA ASP A 382 21.34 -4.78 -23.99
C ASP A 382 22.31 -5.65 -23.17
N GLY A 383 21.81 -6.44 -22.22
CA GLY A 383 22.58 -7.35 -21.39
C GLY A 383 23.26 -6.68 -20.20
N LYS A 384 23.02 -5.39 -19.98
CA LYS A 384 23.60 -4.60 -18.88
C LYS A 384 22.56 -4.31 -17.82
N VAL A 385 23.01 -3.87 -16.64
CA VAL A 385 22.11 -3.36 -15.59
C VAL A 385 22.20 -1.84 -15.56
N HIS A 386 21.07 -1.17 -15.68
CA HIS A 386 20.94 0.29 -15.60
C HIS A 386 20.33 0.66 -14.25
N ILE A 387 20.99 1.54 -13.51
CA ILE A 387 20.65 1.84 -12.12
C ILE A 387 20.37 3.34 -12.00
N ALA A 388 19.18 3.69 -11.56
CA ALA A 388 18.85 5.02 -11.06
C ALA A 388 19.12 5.04 -9.55
N ALA A 389 19.81 6.06 -9.07
CA ALA A 389 20.28 6.11 -7.69
C ALA A 389 20.29 7.54 -7.15
N ASP A 390 19.85 7.72 -5.93
CA ASP A 390 19.78 9.00 -5.22
C ASP A 390 20.13 8.80 -3.74
N SER A 391 19.54 9.62 -2.86
CA SER A 391 19.65 9.46 -1.42
C SER A 391 18.30 9.27 -0.79
N PHE A 392 18.23 8.38 0.21
CA PHE A 392 17.00 8.07 0.92
C PHE A 392 16.38 9.31 1.61
N ASP A 393 17.21 10.26 2.08
CA ASP A 393 16.74 11.56 2.60
C ASP A 393 16.35 12.59 1.55
N ARG A 394 16.39 12.21 0.26
CA ARG A 394 16.08 13.06 -0.91
C ARG A 394 16.97 14.31 -1.02
N SER A 395 18.09 14.36 -0.30
CA SER A 395 19.03 15.49 -0.32
C SER A 395 19.77 15.66 -1.65
N ARG A 396 19.76 14.64 -2.51
CA ARG A 396 20.47 14.61 -3.80
C ARG A 396 19.52 14.35 -4.97
N GLY A 397 19.89 14.86 -6.15
CA GLY A 397 19.21 14.52 -7.40
C GLY A 397 19.55 13.09 -7.85
N ILE A 398 18.83 12.62 -8.88
CA ILE A 398 19.06 11.28 -9.43
C ILE A 398 20.37 11.25 -10.19
N THR A 399 21.19 10.26 -9.89
CA THR A 399 22.38 9.88 -10.63
C THR A 399 22.17 8.52 -11.29
N MET A 400 22.86 8.26 -12.41
CA MET A 400 22.75 6.99 -13.13
C MET A 400 24.06 6.21 -13.07
N TYR A 401 23.92 4.89 -13.02
CA TYR A 401 25.03 3.95 -13.11
C TYR A 401 24.71 2.82 -14.09
N GLN A 402 25.77 2.17 -14.57
CA GLN A 402 25.68 0.97 -15.39
C GLN A 402 26.62 -0.12 -14.86
N VAL A 403 26.20 -1.37 -14.97
CA VAL A 403 27.03 -2.56 -14.71
C VAL A 403 27.02 -3.44 -15.95
N ASP A 404 28.21 -3.77 -16.46
CA ASP A 404 28.35 -4.57 -17.68
C ASP A 404 27.98 -6.04 -17.50
N ASN A 405 28.30 -6.61 -16.33
CA ASN A 405 28.00 -7.98 -15.99
C ASN A 405 26.85 -8.01 -14.97
N PRO A 406 25.64 -8.47 -15.32
CA PRO A 406 24.50 -8.49 -14.39
C PRO A 406 24.76 -9.25 -13.08
N ALA A 407 25.65 -10.24 -13.07
CA ALA A 407 26.01 -10.98 -11.86
C ALA A 407 26.73 -10.13 -10.80
N ASP A 408 27.32 -9.01 -11.22
CA ASP A 408 28.09 -8.09 -10.38
C ASP A 408 27.24 -6.91 -9.89
N ALA A 409 25.95 -6.84 -10.24
CA ALA A 409 25.12 -5.66 -10.01
C ALA A 409 24.89 -5.32 -8.53
N TRP A 410 24.98 -6.30 -7.63
CA TRP A 410 24.91 -6.07 -6.19
C TRP A 410 26.17 -5.36 -5.64
N ASP A 411 27.33 -5.49 -6.31
CA ASP A 411 28.59 -4.91 -5.87
C ASP A 411 28.73 -3.48 -6.40
N ARG A 412 28.49 -2.50 -5.52
CA ARG A 412 28.65 -1.07 -5.82
C ARG A 412 30.06 -0.68 -6.29
N SER A 413 31.09 -1.51 -6.07
CA SER A 413 32.44 -1.27 -6.63
C SER A 413 32.53 -1.51 -8.14
N LYS A 414 31.52 -2.15 -8.73
CA LYS A 414 31.45 -2.49 -10.17
C LYS A 414 30.62 -1.50 -10.97
N TRP A 415 29.96 -0.56 -10.28
CA TRP A 415 29.08 0.41 -10.90
C TRP A 415 29.89 1.49 -11.58
N ARG A 416 29.64 1.70 -12.88
CA ARG A 416 30.21 2.82 -13.63
C ARG A 416 29.23 3.98 -13.62
N PRO A 417 29.59 5.16 -13.12
CA PRO A 417 28.69 6.31 -13.10
C PRO A 417 28.54 6.92 -14.48
N LEU A 418 27.35 7.41 -14.80
CA LEU A 418 27.17 8.36 -15.88
C LEU A 418 27.86 9.69 -15.49
N LEU A 419 28.65 10.22 -16.41
CA LEU A 419 29.37 11.49 -16.29
C LEU A 419 28.61 12.62 -16.99
N GLY A 420 28.97 13.86 -16.69
CA GLY A 420 28.28 15.05 -17.23
C GLY A 420 28.42 15.25 -18.74
N ASP A 421 29.37 14.56 -19.38
CA ASP A 421 29.55 14.54 -20.84
C ASP A 421 28.74 13.42 -21.53
N GLY A 422 27.96 12.66 -20.77
CA GLY A 422 27.13 11.56 -21.25
C GLY A 422 27.88 10.22 -21.38
N THR A 423 29.16 10.14 -21.01
CA THR A 423 29.92 8.89 -20.99
C THR A 423 29.82 8.16 -19.65
N TYR A 424 30.25 6.90 -19.59
CA TYR A 424 30.35 6.15 -18.34
C TYR A 424 31.79 6.14 -17.83
N GLY A 425 31.98 6.50 -16.56
CA GLY A 425 33.28 6.54 -15.89
C GLY A 425 33.77 5.18 -15.39
N ASP A 426 34.79 5.20 -14.54
CA ASP A 426 35.41 3.98 -14.02
C ASP A 426 34.53 3.27 -12.99
N ALA A 427 34.66 1.94 -12.90
CA ALA A 427 33.94 1.14 -11.93
C ALA A 427 34.27 1.56 -10.48
N GLY A 428 33.24 1.76 -9.67
CA GLY A 428 33.35 2.15 -8.25
C GLY A 428 33.52 3.66 -8.03
N GLN A 429 33.61 4.46 -9.11
CA GLN A 429 33.57 5.90 -9.03
C GLN A 429 32.16 6.39 -8.65
N LEU A 430 32.06 7.38 -7.76
CA LEU A 430 30.79 8.03 -7.46
C LEU A 430 30.40 9.01 -8.58
N SER A 431 29.13 9.00 -8.99
CA SER A 431 28.61 10.02 -9.89
C SER A 431 28.50 11.37 -9.19
N ARG A 432 28.87 12.43 -9.91
CA ARG A 432 28.64 13.83 -9.54
C ARG A 432 27.67 14.52 -10.51
N ALA A 433 27.14 13.79 -11.48
CA ALA A 433 26.24 14.30 -12.50
C ALA A 433 24.80 13.91 -12.15
N GLU A 434 24.06 14.85 -11.57
CA GLU A 434 22.63 14.68 -11.34
C GLU A 434 21.86 14.91 -12.65
N ILE A 435 21.10 13.92 -13.10
CA ILE A 435 20.34 13.97 -14.36
C ILE A 435 18.91 14.51 -14.17
N SER A 436 18.44 14.66 -12.93
CA SER A 436 17.09 15.12 -12.60
C SER A 436 16.86 16.63 -12.80
N GLN A 437 17.74 17.31 -13.53
CA GLN A 437 17.62 18.73 -13.91
C GLN A 437 17.37 19.68 -12.71
N GLY A 438 18.05 19.41 -11.60
CA GLY A 438 17.92 20.20 -10.36
C GLY A 438 16.77 19.79 -9.45
N ASN A 439 15.87 18.90 -9.89
CA ASN A 439 14.81 18.36 -9.04
C ASN A 439 15.35 17.29 -8.09
N ARG A 440 14.73 17.20 -6.91
CA ARG A 440 15.01 16.19 -5.88
C ARG A 440 13.95 15.11 -5.91
N PHE A 441 14.38 13.85 -5.83
CA PHE A 441 13.51 12.69 -5.93
C PHE A 441 13.67 11.77 -4.71
N GLY A 442 12.66 10.93 -4.52
CA GLY A 442 12.63 9.83 -3.55
C GLY A 442 11.83 8.64 -4.08
N GLU A 443 11.97 7.51 -3.40
CA GLU A 443 11.26 6.24 -3.66
C GLU A 443 11.23 5.84 -5.14
N LEU A 444 12.41 5.66 -5.73
CA LEU A 444 12.55 5.38 -7.15
C LEU A 444 12.01 4.00 -7.54
N SER A 445 11.39 3.92 -8.72
CA SER A 445 11.05 2.69 -9.42
C SER A 445 11.49 2.78 -10.87
N PHE A 446 12.53 2.04 -11.24
CA PHE A 446 13.14 2.08 -12.57
C PHE A 446 13.11 0.71 -13.21
N ARG A 447 12.32 0.58 -14.28
CA ARG A 447 12.01 -0.71 -14.94
C ARG A 447 12.10 -0.59 -16.45
N GLU A 448 12.31 -1.71 -17.13
CA GLU A 448 12.00 -1.83 -18.56
C GLU A 448 10.52 -2.22 -18.71
N VAL A 449 9.76 -1.44 -19.47
CA VAL A 449 8.36 -1.74 -19.80
C VAL A 449 8.20 -1.69 -21.32
N GLU A 450 7.83 -2.83 -21.90
CA GLU A 450 7.69 -2.99 -23.36
C GLU A 450 8.95 -2.51 -24.13
N GLY A 451 10.14 -2.82 -23.60
CA GLY A 451 11.43 -2.45 -24.20
C GLY A 451 11.89 -1.02 -23.93
N ARG A 452 11.10 -0.18 -23.25
CA ARG A 452 11.47 1.19 -22.90
C ARG A 452 11.87 1.35 -21.43
N PRO A 453 12.89 2.16 -21.11
CA PRO A 453 13.13 2.57 -19.74
C PRO A 453 11.96 3.40 -19.21
N VAL A 454 11.41 3.04 -18.05
CA VAL A 454 10.38 3.79 -17.34
C VAL A 454 10.86 4.05 -15.93
N LEU A 455 10.93 5.33 -15.56
CA LEU A 455 11.27 5.78 -14.23
C LEU A 455 10.05 6.42 -13.59
N SER A 456 9.74 6.00 -12.37
CA SER A 456 8.72 6.59 -11.52
C SER A 456 9.30 6.92 -10.16
N GLY A 457 8.79 7.96 -9.51
CA GLY A 457 9.23 8.35 -8.18
C GLY A 457 8.60 9.65 -7.70
N PHE A 458 8.75 9.92 -6.41
CA PHE A 458 8.28 11.15 -5.79
C PHE A 458 9.23 12.31 -6.11
N ASN A 459 8.74 13.35 -6.80
CA ASN A 459 9.47 14.58 -7.04
C ASN A 459 9.21 15.56 -5.89
N GLN A 460 10.15 15.63 -4.95
CA GLN A 460 10.08 16.52 -3.79
C GLN A 460 10.02 18.00 -4.19
N SER A 461 10.60 18.36 -5.34
CA SER A 461 10.61 19.74 -5.82
C SER A 461 9.24 20.23 -6.30
N THR A 462 8.39 19.31 -6.77
CA THR A 462 7.02 19.62 -7.24
C THR A 462 5.93 19.06 -6.33
N PHE A 463 6.31 18.30 -5.29
CA PHE A 463 5.43 17.59 -4.37
C PHE A 463 4.50 16.58 -5.04
N GLY A 464 4.88 16.04 -6.20
CA GLY A 464 4.05 15.06 -6.92
C GLY A 464 4.83 13.81 -7.31
N THR A 465 4.13 12.70 -7.51
CA THR A 465 4.74 11.49 -8.10
C THR A 465 4.69 11.61 -9.62
N GLU A 466 5.83 11.36 -10.26
CA GLU A 466 5.97 11.45 -11.72
C GLU A 466 6.31 10.09 -12.33
N VAL A 467 5.85 9.87 -13.56
CA VAL A 467 6.32 8.80 -14.45
C VAL A 467 6.97 9.42 -15.67
N ARG A 468 8.14 8.89 -16.05
CA ARG A 468 8.92 9.28 -17.22
C ARG A 468 9.21 8.05 -18.05
N VAL A 469 8.96 8.15 -19.35
CA VAL A 469 9.29 7.11 -20.33
C VAL A 469 10.43 7.63 -21.18
N GLY A 470 11.51 6.87 -21.26
CA GLY A 470 12.71 7.22 -22.02
C GLY A 470 12.77 6.46 -23.34
N ASP A 471 13.65 6.90 -24.21
CA ASP A 471 13.90 6.22 -25.48
C ASP A 471 14.67 4.91 -25.25
N GLU A 472 14.32 3.87 -26.03
CA GLU A 472 14.85 2.51 -25.93
C GLU A 472 16.39 2.47 -25.95
N SER A 473 17.02 3.39 -26.68
CA SER A 473 18.47 3.38 -26.90
C SER A 473 19.30 4.09 -25.82
N ASN A 474 18.69 4.82 -24.88
CA ASN A 474 19.46 5.59 -23.91
C ASN A 474 18.72 5.88 -22.59
N PRO A 475 18.78 4.95 -21.62
CA PRO A 475 18.17 5.12 -20.30
C PRO A 475 18.70 6.33 -19.52
N ALA A 476 19.90 6.83 -19.84
CA ALA A 476 20.46 8.02 -19.19
C ALA A 476 19.75 9.33 -19.59
N ARG A 477 18.97 9.33 -20.68
CA ARG A 477 18.20 10.50 -21.16
C ARG A 477 16.75 10.50 -20.70
N ILE A 478 16.41 9.72 -19.67
CA ILE A 478 15.06 9.58 -19.10
C ILE A 478 14.42 10.91 -18.66
N PHE A 479 15.22 11.95 -18.42
CA PHE A 479 14.75 13.29 -18.05
C PHE A 479 14.56 14.28 -19.21
N ASP A 480 14.89 13.90 -20.44
CA ASP A 480 14.73 14.78 -21.61
C ASP A 480 13.26 14.91 -22.05
N GLY A 481 12.46 13.87 -21.77
CA GLY A 481 11.03 13.83 -22.08
C GLY A 481 10.15 14.57 -21.07
N ARG A 482 8.89 14.83 -21.47
CA ARG A 482 7.88 15.42 -20.59
C ARG A 482 7.39 14.37 -19.57
N PRO A 483 7.39 14.66 -18.26
CA PRO A 483 6.83 13.74 -17.28
C PRO A 483 5.31 13.63 -17.38
N THR A 484 4.78 12.52 -16.89
CA THR A 484 3.38 12.38 -16.50
C THR A 484 3.29 12.58 -15.00
N VAL A 485 2.58 13.61 -14.55
CA VAL A 485 2.32 13.80 -13.11
C VAL A 485 1.15 12.88 -12.74
N VAL A 486 1.44 11.82 -11.98
CA VAL A 486 0.47 10.77 -11.65
C VAL A 486 -0.40 11.17 -10.48
N ALA A 487 0.26 11.62 -9.41
CA ALA A 487 -0.37 12.15 -8.20
C ALA A 487 0.18 13.56 -7.98
N PRO A 488 -0.52 14.61 -8.45
CA PRO A 488 -0.15 15.99 -8.16
C PRO A 488 -0.23 16.25 -6.65
N GLY A 489 0.74 16.99 -6.11
CA GLY A 489 0.73 17.37 -4.70
C GLY A 489 -0.46 18.22 -4.31
N GLY A 490 -0.87 18.10 -3.05
CA GLY A 490 -1.95 18.88 -2.44
C GLY A 490 -1.65 19.23 -0.99
N ARG A 491 -2.66 19.76 -0.30
CA ARG A 491 -2.63 20.06 1.14
C ARG A 491 -3.79 19.39 1.85
N TRP A 492 -3.58 18.88 3.06
CA TRP A 492 -4.63 18.19 3.81
C TRP A 492 -5.76 19.13 4.24
N GLU A 493 -5.43 20.40 4.51
CA GLU A 493 -6.38 21.44 4.86
C GLU A 493 -7.23 21.92 3.67
N ASP A 494 -6.76 21.73 2.44
CA ASP A 494 -7.38 22.18 1.20
C ASP A 494 -7.67 20.97 0.29
N ASN A 495 -8.79 20.29 0.51
CA ASN A 495 -9.18 19.11 -0.27
C ASN A 495 -9.60 19.49 -1.70
N ILE A 496 -8.63 19.60 -2.60
CA ILE A 496 -8.82 19.87 -4.02
C ILE A 496 -8.91 18.52 -4.76
N PRO A 497 -10.04 18.21 -5.43
CA PRO A 497 -10.17 16.99 -6.22
C PRO A 497 -9.03 16.82 -7.24
N GLY A 498 -8.43 15.63 -7.26
CA GLY A 498 -7.30 15.29 -8.14
C GLY A 498 -5.92 15.71 -7.62
N GLN A 499 -5.83 16.23 -6.39
CA GLN A 499 -4.57 16.44 -5.67
C GLN A 499 -4.44 15.45 -4.51
N TYR A 500 -3.19 15.10 -4.19
CA TYR A 500 -2.84 14.07 -3.23
C TYR A 500 -1.83 14.63 -2.24
N PRO A 501 -2.28 15.14 -1.07
CA PRO A 501 -1.39 15.73 -0.09
C PRO A 501 -0.37 14.73 0.46
N GLN A 502 0.88 15.18 0.62
CA GLN A 502 1.99 14.39 1.16
C GLN A 502 2.10 12.99 0.54
N ASN A 503 1.91 12.88 -0.77
CA ASN A 503 2.12 11.63 -1.47
C ASN A 503 3.62 11.31 -1.61
N TYR A 504 3.95 10.04 -1.74
CA TYR A 504 5.31 9.56 -2.01
C TYR A 504 5.27 8.13 -2.57
N GLY A 505 6.43 7.54 -2.86
CA GLY A 505 6.46 6.27 -3.60
C GLY A 505 6.40 6.48 -5.11
N GLY A 506 5.67 5.61 -5.80
CA GLY A 506 5.65 5.55 -7.25
C GLY A 506 6.14 4.21 -7.79
N TYR A 507 5.81 3.10 -7.13
CA TYR A 507 6.29 1.78 -7.50
C TYR A 507 5.51 1.22 -8.69
N ILE A 508 6.20 0.97 -9.80
CA ILE A 508 5.61 0.40 -11.01
C ILE A 508 5.33 -1.08 -10.78
N MET A 509 4.07 -1.49 -10.99
CA MET A 509 3.62 -2.84 -10.68
C MET A 509 3.88 -3.84 -11.80
N PRO A 510 4.11 -5.12 -11.48
CA PRO A 510 4.21 -6.19 -12.49
C PRO A 510 2.99 -6.22 -13.42
N GLY A 511 3.20 -6.57 -14.69
CA GLY A 511 2.13 -6.61 -15.69
C GLY A 511 1.73 -5.25 -16.28
N SER A 512 2.38 -4.17 -15.87
CA SER A 512 2.21 -2.83 -16.46
C SER A 512 2.63 -2.78 -17.94
N THR A 513 1.96 -1.94 -18.73
CA THR A 513 2.26 -1.67 -20.16
C THR A 513 2.33 -0.17 -20.40
N LEU A 514 2.92 0.30 -21.51
CA LEU A 514 3.01 1.74 -21.80
C LEU A 514 1.66 2.40 -22.11
N ASN A 515 0.58 1.62 -22.27
CA ASN A 515 -0.80 2.12 -22.36
C ASN A 515 -1.55 2.07 -21.02
N ASN A 516 -1.03 1.30 -20.07
CA ASN A 516 -1.71 0.99 -18.81
C ASN A 516 -0.67 0.56 -17.77
N LEU A 517 0.02 1.53 -17.18
CA LEU A 517 0.84 1.30 -16.01
C LEU A 517 -0.04 1.26 -14.77
N ASN A 518 0.28 0.34 -13.86
CA ASN A 518 -0.21 0.34 -12.49
C ASN A 518 0.91 0.84 -11.59
N VAL A 519 0.63 1.86 -10.79
CA VAL A 519 1.63 2.50 -9.90
C VAL A 519 1.07 2.57 -8.48
N LEU A 520 1.85 2.14 -7.49
CA LEU A 520 1.50 2.31 -6.09
C LEU A 520 2.13 3.57 -5.51
N ILE A 521 1.29 4.39 -4.88
CA ILE A 521 1.63 5.69 -4.31
C ILE A 521 1.09 5.73 -2.90
N SER A 522 1.92 6.12 -1.94
CA SER A 522 1.55 6.25 -0.54
C SER A 522 1.14 7.68 -0.19
N GLN A 523 0.34 7.85 0.85
CA GLN A 523 0.06 9.13 1.48
C GLN A 523 0.16 9.00 3.00
N TRP A 524 0.76 10.02 3.63
CA TRP A 524 0.86 10.12 5.08
C TRP A 524 0.52 11.53 5.56
N ASN A 525 -0.51 11.66 6.39
CA ASN A 525 -0.74 12.90 7.13
C ASN A 525 0.12 12.93 8.38
N THR A 526 1.25 13.63 8.30
CA THR A 526 2.20 13.74 9.43
C THR A 526 1.67 14.58 10.59
N THR A 527 0.58 15.35 10.38
CA THR A 527 -0.01 16.19 11.44
C THR A 527 -0.88 15.36 12.37
N THR A 528 -1.73 14.51 11.81
CA THR A 528 -2.70 13.69 12.55
C THR A 528 -2.20 12.27 12.81
N ASN A 529 -1.13 11.85 12.11
CA ASN A 529 -0.70 10.46 12.01
C ASN A 529 -1.78 9.52 11.47
N ASP A 530 -2.76 10.07 10.75
CA ASP A 530 -3.92 9.34 10.20
C ASP A 530 -4.26 9.78 8.76
N THR A 531 -4.69 8.81 7.96
CA THR A 531 -4.25 8.47 6.61
C THR A 531 -2.77 8.12 6.56
N TYR A 532 -2.49 6.81 6.59
CA TYR A 532 -1.21 6.19 6.26
C TYR A 532 -1.48 4.97 5.37
N THR A 533 -1.53 5.23 4.06
CA THR A 533 -2.16 4.36 3.07
C THR A 533 -1.31 4.21 1.82
N VAL A 534 -1.55 3.14 1.08
CA VAL A 534 -1.01 2.89 -0.26
C VAL A 534 -2.16 2.75 -1.23
N GLU A 535 -2.17 3.60 -2.25
CA GLU A 535 -3.22 3.68 -3.27
C GLU A 535 -2.70 3.24 -4.64
N GLN A 536 -3.59 2.68 -5.45
CA GLN A 536 -3.26 2.22 -6.79
C GLN A 536 -3.68 3.25 -7.83
N PHE A 537 -2.76 3.62 -8.71
CA PHE A 537 -3.01 4.51 -9.83
C PHE A 537 -2.89 3.76 -11.16
N GLN A 538 -3.88 3.95 -12.01
CA GLN A 538 -3.81 3.62 -13.43
C GLN A 538 -3.18 4.79 -14.18
N VAL A 539 -2.25 4.55 -15.08
CA VAL A 539 -1.55 5.61 -15.84
C VAL A 539 -1.37 5.23 -17.30
N ASN A 540 -1.70 6.15 -18.21
CA ASN A 540 -1.23 6.10 -19.59
C ASN A 540 -0.19 7.21 -19.76
N PRO A 541 1.12 6.91 -19.68
CA PRO A 541 2.14 7.95 -19.61
C PRO A 541 2.35 8.69 -20.94
N ASN A 542 2.85 9.93 -20.84
CA ASN A 542 3.55 10.62 -21.92
C ASN A 542 4.73 9.77 -22.41
N ARG A 543 5.05 9.88 -23.70
CA ARG A 543 6.01 9.01 -24.40
C ARG A 543 7.08 9.76 -25.12
#